data_AF-A0A1F8F4P1-F1
#
_entry.id   AF-A0A1F8F4P1-F1
#
_cell.length_a   1.000
_cell.length_b   1.000
_cell.length_c   1.000
_cell.angle_alpha   90.00
_cell.angle_beta   90.00
_cell.angle_gamma   90.00
#
_symmetry.space_group_name_H-M   'P 1'
#
loop_
_entity.id
_entity.type
_entity.pdbx_description
1 polymer ?
#
loop_
_entity_poly.entity_id
_entity_poly.type
_entity_poly.pdbx_seq_one_letter_code
_entity_poly.pdbx_strand_id
1 'polypeptide(L)'
;MEKNINWLDRLMRIVLAAILFFAVVVLFKHPVARILGTAGALFALWEAFSVKCYLTGHLGSKSVTERLNEGSLYLLGLVAVQMILAYEWWSAGWEKVSTPEFVNGINGTLGYFASKNPFPWYKDFLLGFATRNSTVFAYSVEFSQIAIAIILAVAGAVFVYSKQEVIKKIALKLSILALVGGMLMNANFYLAAGWTGPGTHGINVVMFWVQGILAYIWLYRVNQKNQINS
;
A
#
# COMPACT_ATOMS: atom_id res chain seq x y z
N MET A 1 5.72 -21.73 25.47
CA MET A 1 5.37 -21.63 24.04
C MET A 1 6.46 -22.32 23.24
N GLU A 2 6.08 -23.38 22.52
CA GLU A 2 6.96 -24.23 21.73
C GLU A 2 7.49 -23.48 20.49
N LYS A 3 8.59 -23.99 19.92
CA LYS A 3 9.14 -23.51 18.65
C LYS A 3 8.09 -23.72 17.56
N ASN A 4 7.89 -22.74 16.68
CA ASN A 4 6.87 -22.82 15.63
C ASN A 4 7.36 -22.46 14.22
N ILE A 5 8.68 -22.36 14.02
CA ILE A 5 9.30 -22.15 12.70
C ILE A 5 10.49 -23.10 12.50
N ASN A 6 10.66 -23.57 11.26
CA ASN A 6 11.74 -24.50 10.89
C ASN A 6 13.02 -23.76 10.45
N TRP A 7 14.05 -24.49 10.04
CA TRP A 7 15.33 -23.88 9.64
C TRP A 7 15.23 -23.03 8.36
N LEU A 8 14.39 -23.41 7.39
CA LEU A 8 14.15 -22.63 6.17
C LEU A 8 13.46 -21.31 6.51
N ASP A 9 12.44 -21.33 7.37
CA ASP A 9 11.75 -20.12 7.81
C ASP A 9 12.71 -19.14 8.48
N ARG A 10 13.65 -19.64 9.31
CA ARG A 10 14.68 -18.83 9.94
C ARG A 10 15.60 -18.19 8.90
N LEU A 11 16.04 -18.96 7.90
CA LEU A 11 16.86 -18.43 6.80
C LEU A 11 16.12 -17.33 6.04
N MET A 12 14.84 -17.55 5.69
CA MET A 12 14.00 -16.56 5.01
C MET A 12 13.86 -15.27 5.82
N ARG A 13 13.80 -15.36 7.15
CA ARG A 13 13.74 -14.19 8.04
C ARG A 13 15.04 -13.42 8.13
N ILE A 14 16.18 -14.12 8.11
CA ILE A 14 17.50 -13.48 8.03
C ILE A 14 17.64 -12.75 6.68
N VAL A 15 17.24 -13.39 5.58
CA VAL A 15 17.22 -12.77 4.25
C VAL A 15 16.29 -11.56 4.23
N LEU A 16 15.08 -11.66 4.77
CA LEU A 16 14.15 -10.54 4.88
C LEU A 16 14.76 -9.38 5.68
N ALA A 17 15.40 -9.66 6.81
CA ALA A 17 16.08 -8.63 7.59
C ALA A 17 17.20 -7.95 6.80
N ALA A 18 18.00 -8.72 6.06
CA ALA A 18 19.06 -8.16 5.21
C ALA A 18 18.48 -7.26 4.11
N ILE A 19 17.39 -7.68 3.45
CA ILE A 19 16.67 -6.87 2.46
C ILE A 19 16.15 -5.57 3.09
N LEU A 20 15.54 -5.65 4.28
CA LEU A 20 15.02 -4.48 4.97
C LEU A 20 16.14 -3.53 5.40
N PHE A 21 17.27 -4.04 5.91
CA PHE A 21 18.43 -3.19 6.21
C PHE A 21 18.99 -2.51 4.96
N PHE A 22 19.11 -3.25 3.85
CA PHE A 22 19.50 -2.67 2.57
C PHE A 22 18.52 -1.56 2.15
N ALA A 23 17.22 -1.82 2.22
CA ALA A 23 16.19 -0.84 1.88
C ALA A 23 16.28 0.41 2.76
N VAL A 24 16.48 0.25 4.07
CA VAL A 24 16.65 1.38 5.02
C VAL A 24 17.85 2.25 4.66
N VAL A 25 18.98 1.63 4.32
CA VAL A 25 20.24 2.33 4.05
C VAL A 25 20.23 2.97 2.66
N VAL A 26 19.73 2.26 1.66
CA VAL A 26 19.91 2.62 0.24
C VAL A 26 18.66 3.22 -0.38
N LEU A 27 17.47 2.69 -0.06
CA LEU A 27 16.23 3.01 -0.79
C LEU A 27 15.38 4.06 -0.05
N PHE A 28 15.22 3.90 1.26
CA PHE A 28 14.35 4.77 2.05
C PHE A 28 15.06 6.09 2.33
N LYS A 29 14.50 7.17 1.77
CA LYS A 29 14.88 8.54 2.10
C LYS A 29 14.11 9.09 3.29
N HIS A 30 12.88 8.60 3.49
CA HIS A 30 11.97 9.07 4.52
C HIS A 30 12.35 8.54 5.92
N PRO A 31 12.40 9.39 6.97
CA PRO A 31 12.81 8.98 8.32
C PRO A 31 11.87 7.92 8.94
N VAL A 32 10.55 8.09 8.84
CA VAL A 32 9.59 7.08 9.33
C VAL A 32 9.78 5.73 8.61
N ALA A 33 9.97 5.71 7.29
CA ALA A 33 10.25 4.49 6.54
C ALA A 33 11.53 3.80 7.02
N ARG A 34 12.58 4.57 7.32
CA ARG A 34 13.84 4.06 7.91
C ARG A 34 13.60 3.46 9.29
N ILE A 35 12.83 4.12 10.15
CA ILE A 35 12.52 3.64 11.50
C ILE A 35 11.72 2.34 11.41
N LEU A 36 10.63 2.32 10.64
CA LEU A 36 9.77 1.14 10.47
C LEU A 36 10.53 -0.01 9.81
N GLY A 37 11.33 0.26 8.78
CA GLY A 37 12.17 -0.73 8.12
C GLY A 37 13.23 -1.32 9.06
N THR A 38 13.86 -0.49 9.89
CA THR A 38 14.84 -0.93 10.89
C THR A 38 14.17 -1.79 11.96
N ALA A 39 13.03 -1.34 12.50
CA ALA A 39 12.25 -2.10 13.46
C ALA A 39 11.80 -3.44 12.87
N GLY A 40 11.34 -3.46 11.62
CA GLY A 40 10.98 -4.68 10.90
C GLY A 40 12.17 -5.63 10.68
N ALA A 41 13.34 -5.10 10.33
CA ALA A 41 14.56 -5.90 10.16
C ALA A 41 15.00 -6.54 11.49
N LEU A 42 15.02 -5.76 12.57
CA LEU A 42 15.35 -6.24 13.91
C LEU A 42 14.33 -7.26 14.40
N PHE A 43 13.04 -7.04 14.15
CA PHE A 43 11.99 -7.98 14.50
C PHE A 43 12.11 -9.29 13.72
N ALA A 44 12.41 -9.24 12.42
CA ALA A 44 12.64 -10.43 11.61
C ALA A 44 13.84 -11.25 12.10
N LEU A 45 14.95 -10.58 12.47
CA LEU A 45 16.09 -11.24 13.11
C LEU A 45 15.73 -11.85 14.45
N TRP A 46 15.02 -11.10 15.30
CA TRP A 46 14.56 -11.60 16.59
C TRP A 46 13.74 -12.88 16.45
N GLU A 47 12.78 -12.92 15.52
CA GLU A 47 11.98 -14.12 15.25
C GLU A 47 12.84 -15.27 14.70
N ALA A 48 13.85 -14.99 13.86
CA ALA A 48 14.79 -16.00 13.36
C ALA A 48 15.65 -16.65 14.47
N PHE A 49 16.08 -15.87 15.47
CA PHE A 49 16.89 -16.36 16.59
C PHE A 49 16.06 -16.97 17.72
N SER A 50 14.91 -16.39 18.03
CA SER A 50 13.99 -16.90 19.06
C SER A 50 13.23 -18.16 18.63
N VAL A 51 13.29 -18.50 17.32
CA VAL A 51 12.58 -19.64 16.71
C VAL A 51 11.07 -19.55 16.96
N LYS A 52 10.56 -18.31 16.97
CA LYS A 52 9.15 -17.98 17.23
C LYS A 52 8.67 -16.97 16.19
N CYS A 53 7.57 -17.29 15.55
CA CYS A 53 6.82 -16.40 14.69
C CYS A 53 5.49 -16.07 15.34
N TYR A 54 5.29 -14.81 15.72
CA TYR A 54 4.06 -14.38 16.40
C TYR A 54 2.88 -14.38 15.45
N LEU A 55 3.10 -14.00 14.19
CA LEU A 55 2.04 -13.94 13.19
C LEU A 55 1.50 -15.33 12.84
N THR A 56 2.36 -16.33 12.64
CA THR A 56 1.88 -17.71 12.35
C THR A 56 1.16 -18.30 13.56
N GLY A 57 1.64 -18.01 14.78
CA GLY A 57 0.95 -18.39 16.01
C GLY A 57 -0.44 -17.77 16.13
N HIS A 58 -0.58 -16.48 15.82
CA HIS A 58 -1.87 -15.79 15.79
C HIS A 58 -2.83 -16.38 14.73
N LEU A 59 -2.28 -16.81 13.60
CA LEU A 59 -3.03 -17.44 12.51
C LEU A 59 -3.27 -18.95 12.70
N GLY A 60 -2.91 -19.50 13.86
CA GLY A 60 -3.29 -20.86 14.29
C GLY A 60 -2.20 -21.93 14.19
N SER A 61 -0.99 -21.60 13.74
CA SER A 61 0.14 -22.54 13.68
C SER A 61 0.76 -22.71 15.08
N LYS A 62 0.61 -23.90 15.69
CA LYS A 62 1.06 -24.15 17.07
C LYS A 62 2.44 -24.80 17.16
N SER A 63 2.88 -25.49 16.10
CA SER A 63 4.16 -26.23 16.08
C SER A 63 4.93 -26.06 14.77
N VAL A 64 6.18 -26.53 14.73
CA VAL A 64 7.05 -26.51 13.54
C VAL A 64 6.54 -27.40 12.40
N THR A 65 5.80 -28.47 12.74
CA THR A 65 5.24 -29.41 11.76
C THR A 65 3.93 -28.90 11.16
N GLU A 66 3.23 -28.03 11.88
CA GLU A 66 2.04 -27.34 11.37
C GLU A 66 2.47 -26.21 10.45
N ARG A 67 2.04 -26.27 9.19
CA ARG A 67 2.16 -25.16 8.25
C ARG A 67 0.88 -24.35 8.26
N LEU A 68 0.99 -23.05 7.98
CA LEU A 68 -0.18 -22.24 7.66
C LEU A 68 -0.93 -22.88 6.49
N ASN A 69 -2.26 -22.87 6.57
CA ASN A 69 -3.07 -23.30 5.44
C ASN A 69 -2.83 -22.40 4.22
N GLU A 70 -2.96 -22.96 3.02
CA GLU A 70 -2.68 -22.25 1.76
C GLU A 70 -3.53 -20.98 1.63
N GLY A 71 -4.78 -21.02 2.11
CA GLY A 71 -5.66 -19.86 2.13
C GLY A 71 -5.13 -18.70 2.98
N SER A 72 -4.58 -18.96 4.17
CA SER A 72 -3.97 -17.92 5.01
C SER A 72 -2.69 -17.38 4.41
N LEU A 73 -1.86 -18.24 3.83
CA LEU A 73 -0.64 -17.80 3.13
C LEU A 73 -0.97 -16.89 1.94
N TYR A 74 -1.96 -17.28 1.13
CA TYR A 74 -2.45 -16.48 0.02
C TYR A 74 -2.96 -15.11 0.51
N LEU A 75 -3.78 -15.08 1.56
CA LEU A 75 -4.32 -13.85 2.11
C LEU A 75 -3.24 -12.94 2.70
N LEU A 76 -2.25 -13.52 3.39
CA LEU A 76 -1.10 -12.76 3.87
C LEU A 76 -0.31 -12.14 2.71
N GLY A 77 -0.14 -12.87 1.62
CA GLY A 77 0.48 -12.35 0.40
C GLY A 77 -0.28 -11.14 -0.17
N LEU A 78 -1.61 -11.24 -0.27
CA LEU A 78 -2.44 -10.12 -0.74
C LEU A 78 -2.39 -8.91 0.19
N VAL A 79 -2.43 -9.13 1.51
CA VAL A 79 -2.27 -8.05 2.50
C VAL A 79 -0.88 -7.43 2.39
N ALA A 80 0.17 -8.21 2.17
CA ALA A 80 1.53 -7.68 1.98
C ALA A 80 1.60 -6.76 0.75
N VAL A 81 0.99 -7.14 -0.38
CA VAL A 81 0.89 -6.26 -1.56
C VAL A 81 0.10 -4.99 -1.23
N GLN A 82 -1.01 -5.11 -0.50
CA GLN A 82 -1.76 -3.95 -0.03
C GLN A 82 -0.92 -3.02 0.87
N MET A 83 -0.07 -3.56 1.75
CA MET A 83 0.82 -2.76 2.60
C MET A 83 1.91 -2.05 1.80
N ILE A 84 2.41 -2.67 0.72
CA ILE A 84 3.34 -2.02 -0.20
C ILE A 84 2.67 -0.83 -0.90
N LEU A 85 1.43 -0.99 -1.37
CA LEU A 85 0.65 0.13 -1.93
C LEU A 85 0.38 1.22 -0.89
N ALA A 86 0.07 0.84 0.35
CA ALA A 86 -0.12 1.79 1.45
C ALA A 86 1.14 2.63 1.67
N TYR A 87 2.32 1.98 1.66
CA TYR A 87 3.61 2.67 1.77
C TYR A 87 3.87 3.62 0.60
N GLU A 88 3.60 3.19 -0.63
CA GLU A 88 3.80 4.05 -1.81
C GLU A 88 2.96 5.32 -1.74
N TRP A 89 1.68 5.19 -1.38
CA TRP A 89 0.80 6.34 -1.17
C TRP A 89 1.24 7.23 -0.01
N TRP A 90 1.75 6.63 1.08
CA TRP A 90 2.29 7.38 2.21
C TRP A 90 3.51 8.19 1.77
N SER A 91 4.47 7.56 1.10
CA SER A 91 5.70 8.22 0.65
C SER A 91 5.37 9.37 -0.30
N ALA A 92 4.53 9.12 -1.31
CA ALA A 92 4.13 10.14 -2.28
C ALA A 92 3.35 11.30 -1.63
N GLY A 93 2.44 11.00 -0.70
CA GLY A 93 1.64 12.01 -0.01
C GLY A 93 2.45 12.83 0.97
N TRP A 94 3.33 12.19 1.73
CA TRP A 94 4.12 12.86 2.75
C TRP A 94 5.09 13.87 2.17
N GLU A 95 5.76 13.53 1.07
CA GLU A 95 6.66 14.48 0.38
C GLU A 95 5.95 15.80 0.03
N LYS A 96 4.66 15.73 -0.30
CA LYS A 96 3.84 16.90 -0.60
C LYS A 96 3.41 17.64 0.66
N VAL A 97 2.85 16.93 1.63
CA VAL A 97 2.35 17.53 2.90
C VAL A 97 3.49 18.14 3.74
N SER A 98 4.70 17.60 3.66
CA SER A 98 5.85 18.08 4.44
C SER A 98 6.49 19.35 3.89
N THR A 99 6.10 19.81 2.70
CA THR A 99 6.72 20.94 2.00
C THR A 99 5.65 21.87 1.43
N PRO A 100 5.57 23.17 1.83
CA PRO A 100 4.59 24.10 1.25
C PRO A 100 4.79 24.32 -0.26
N GLU A 101 5.94 23.93 -0.78
CA GLU A 101 6.34 23.99 -2.19
C GLU A 101 5.37 23.27 -3.12
N PHE A 102 4.74 22.16 -2.69
CA PHE A 102 3.78 21.47 -3.55
C PHE A 102 2.56 22.34 -3.86
N VAL A 103 1.92 22.88 -2.82
CA VAL A 103 0.73 23.73 -2.97
C VAL A 103 1.08 25.04 -3.68
N ASN A 104 2.19 25.68 -3.30
CA ASN A 104 2.62 26.94 -3.91
C ASN A 104 3.06 26.76 -5.37
N GLY A 105 3.65 25.62 -5.71
CA GLY A 105 4.15 25.30 -7.06
C GLY A 105 3.13 24.63 -7.98
N ILE A 106 1.92 24.30 -7.49
CA ILE A 106 0.99 23.46 -8.23
C ILE A 106 0.57 24.08 -9.57
N ASN A 107 0.41 25.40 -9.67
CA ASN A 107 0.01 26.06 -10.91
C ASN A 107 1.05 25.89 -12.03
N GLY A 108 2.35 25.98 -11.68
CA GLY A 108 3.43 25.71 -12.62
C GLY A 108 3.41 24.24 -13.06
N THR A 109 3.20 23.33 -12.13
CA THR A 109 3.09 21.88 -12.40
C THR A 109 1.91 21.57 -13.33
N LEU A 110 0.72 22.14 -13.09
CA LEU A 110 -0.46 21.96 -13.94
C LEU A 110 -0.23 22.53 -15.34
N GLY A 111 0.38 23.71 -15.45
CA GLY A 111 0.76 24.30 -16.74
C GLY A 111 1.76 23.43 -17.50
N TYR A 112 2.76 22.89 -16.80
CA TYR A 112 3.70 21.94 -17.38
C TYR A 112 2.99 20.69 -17.88
N PHE A 113 2.15 20.05 -17.06
CA PHE A 113 1.38 18.87 -17.44
C PHE A 113 0.44 19.10 -18.62
N ALA A 114 -0.09 20.31 -18.78
CA ALA A 114 -0.93 20.70 -19.91
C ALA A 114 -0.15 20.96 -21.21
N SER A 115 1.14 21.33 -21.12
CA SER A 115 1.92 21.86 -22.25
C SER A 115 2.05 20.90 -23.44
N LYS A 116 2.21 19.60 -23.19
CA LYS A 116 2.30 18.54 -24.22
C LYS A 116 1.36 17.37 -23.91
N ASN A 117 0.25 17.65 -23.22
CA ASN A 117 -0.72 16.61 -22.88
C ASN A 117 -1.39 16.05 -24.14
N PRO A 118 -1.37 14.73 -24.38
CA PRO A 118 -1.96 14.12 -25.56
C PRO A 118 -3.50 14.04 -25.50
N PHE A 119 -4.12 14.37 -24.35
CA PHE A 119 -5.57 14.32 -24.15
C PHE A 119 -6.15 15.74 -24.11
N PRO A 120 -6.75 16.25 -25.21
CA PRO A 120 -7.24 17.64 -25.27
C PRO A 120 -8.24 17.98 -24.16
N TRP A 121 -9.19 17.08 -23.89
CA TRP A 121 -10.19 17.28 -22.83
C TRP A 121 -9.57 17.37 -21.42
N TYR A 122 -8.50 16.61 -21.17
CA TYR A 122 -7.82 16.62 -19.89
C TYR A 122 -6.90 17.85 -19.76
N LYS A 123 -6.29 18.28 -20.88
CA LYS A 123 -5.60 19.57 -20.96
C LYS A 123 -6.56 20.73 -20.59
N ASP A 124 -7.77 20.72 -21.13
CA ASP A 124 -8.78 21.75 -20.82
C ASP A 124 -9.21 21.68 -19.34
N PHE A 125 -9.34 20.48 -18.78
CA PHE A 125 -9.55 20.31 -17.34
C PHE A 125 -8.41 20.91 -16.51
N LEU A 126 -7.16 20.64 -16.88
CA LEU A 126 -5.97 21.16 -16.19
C LEU A 126 -5.92 22.68 -16.23
N LEU A 127 -6.02 23.29 -17.42
CA LEU A 127 -5.95 24.74 -17.61
C LEU A 127 -7.20 25.48 -17.13
N GLY A 128 -8.34 24.79 -17.09
CA GLY A 128 -9.62 25.32 -16.64
C GLY A 128 -9.84 25.09 -15.15
N PHE A 129 -10.50 23.97 -14.81
CA PHE A 129 -10.94 23.69 -13.45
C PHE A 129 -9.78 23.60 -12.46
N ALA A 130 -8.74 22.83 -12.78
CA ALA A 130 -7.65 22.58 -11.84
C ALA A 130 -6.85 23.85 -11.55
N THR A 131 -6.45 24.62 -12.57
CA THR A 131 -5.74 25.89 -12.38
C THR A 131 -6.58 26.95 -11.67
N ARG A 132 -7.90 27.07 -11.95
CA ARG A 132 -8.77 28.03 -11.25
C ARG A 132 -8.97 27.69 -9.78
N ASN A 133 -8.88 26.41 -9.42
CA ASN A 133 -9.06 25.91 -8.05
C ASN A 133 -7.76 25.30 -7.50
N SER A 134 -6.61 25.83 -7.91
CA SER A 134 -5.30 25.17 -7.80
C SER A 134 -4.96 24.75 -6.38
N THR A 135 -5.22 25.60 -5.40
CA THR A 135 -4.98 25.32 -3.98
C THR A 135 -5.86 24.19 -3.46
N VAL A 136 -7.16 24.22 -3.77
CA VAL A 136 -8.11 23.17 -3.36
C VAL A 136 -7.75 21.85 -4.05
N PHE A 137 -7.39 21.90 -5.33
CA PHE A 137 -6.95 20.73 -6.09
C PHE A 137 -5.68 20.13 -5.50
N ALA A 138 -4.69 20.96 -5.16
CA ALA A 138 -3.45 20.53 -4.51
C ALA A 138 -3.74 19.79 -3.19
N TYR A 139 -4.46 20.42 -2.27
CA TYR A 139 -4.83 19.79 -1.00
C TYR A 139 -5.65 18.52 -1.20
N SER A 140 -6.57 18.49 -2.17
CA SER A 140 -7.34 17.28 -2.48
C SER A 140 -6.41 16.13 -2.89
N VAL A 141 -5.39 16.40 -3.70
CA VAL A 141 -4.38 15.41 -4.08
C VAL A 141 -3.59 14.94 -2.87
N GLU A 142 -3.00 15.86 -2.09
CA GLU A 142 -2.18 15.54 -0.92
C GLU A 142 -2.93 14.70 0.10
N PHE A 143 -4.09 15.17 0.55
CA PHE A 143 -4.87 14.50 1.58
C PHE A 143 -5.44 13.18 1.09
N SER A 144 -5.78 13.06 -0.20
CA SER A 144 -6.22 11.77 -0.76
C SER A 144 -5.11 10.72 -0.70
N GLN A 145 -3.86 11.09 -1.03
CA GLN A 145 -2.73 10.15 -0.96
C GLN A 145 -2.51 9.65 0.47
N ILE A 146 -2.49 10.56 1.45
CA ILE A 146 -2.34 10.19 2.87
C ILE A 146 -3.54 9.35 3.36
N ALA A 147 -4.77 9.74 3.02
CA ALA A 147 -5.96 9.01 3.43
C ALA A 147 -5.97 7.59 2.86
N ILE A 148 -5.66 7.40 1.58
CA ILE A 148 -5.55 6.09 0.95
C ILE A 148 -4.49 5.25 1.67
N ALA A 149 -3.31 5.82 1.93
CA ALA A 149 -2.24 5.13 2.64
C ALA A 149 -2.67 4.61 4.02
N ILE A 150 -3.23 5.50 4.84
CA ILE A 150 -3.65 5.17 6.20
C ILE A 150 -4.76 4.11 6.17
N ILE A 151 -5.77 4.30 5.31
CA ILE A 151 -6.89 3.36 5.22
C ILE A 151 -6.40 1.97 4.79
N LEU A 152 -5.55 1.87 3.76
CA LEU A 152 -5.00 0.59 3.32
C LEU A 152 -4.16 -0.08 4.42
N ALA A 153 -3.31 0.68 5.12
CA ALA A 153 -2.48 0.14 6.19
C ALA A 153 -3.32 -0.38 7.37
N VAL A 154 -4.22 0.46 7.88
CA VAL A 154 -5.07 0.13 9.03
C VAL A 154 -6.03 -1.01 8.68
N ALA A 155 -6.69 -0.96 7.52
CA ALA A 155 -7.60 -2.02 7.11
C ALA A 155 -6.88 -3.36 6.90
N GLY A 156 -5.68 -3.35 6.32
CA GLY A 156 -4.85 -4.55 6.16
C GLY A 156 -4.48 -5.17 7.51
N ALA A 157 -4.00 -4.36 8.45
CA ALA A 157 -3.68 -4.81 9.81
C ALA A 157 -4.93 -5.33 10.54
N VAL A 158 -6.04 -4.59 10.50
CA VAL A 158 -7.29 -5.00 11.14
C VAL A 158 -7.83 -6.31 10.57
N PHE A 159 -7.73 -6.52 9.25
CA PHE A 159 -8.15 -7.76 8.61
C PHE A 159 -7.35 -8.97 9.13
N VAL A 160 -6.04 -8.82 9.34
CA VAL A 160 -5.15 -9.89 9.84
C VAL A 160 -5.35 -10.15 11.33
N TYR A 161 -5.44 -9.08 12.14
CA TYR A 161 -5.40 -9.22 13.61
C TYR A 161 -6.76 -9.33 14.27
N SER A 162 -7.84 -8.88 13.62
CA SER A 162 -9.17 -8.98 14.21
C SER A 162 -9.67 -10.42 14.25
N LYS A 163 -10.29 -10.81 15.36
CA LYS A 163 -11.02 -12.08 15.49
C LYS A 163 -12.50 -11.95 15.13
N GLN A 164 -13.01 -10.71 15.04
CA GLN A 164 -14.42 -10.44 14.78
C GLN A 164 -14.69 -10.32 13.28
N GLU A 165 -15.53 -11.20 12.74
CA GLU A 165 -15.86 -11.22 11.31
C GLU A 165 -16.52 -9.92 10.82
N VAL A 166 -17.32 -9.27 11.65
CA VAL A 166 -17.93 -7.96 11.32
C VAL A 166 -16.83 -6.90 11.09
N ILE A 167 -15.83 -6.85 11.97
CA ILE A 167 -14.71 -5.91 11.87
C ILE A 167 -13.86 -6.22 10.64
N LYS A 168 -13.59 -7.50 10.34
CA LYS A 168 -12.88 -7.88 9.10
C LYS A 168 -13.62 -7.43 7.85
N LYS A 169 -14.95 -7.58 7.81
CA LYS A 169 -15.77 -7.12 6.67
C LYS A 169 -15.74 -5.61 6.52
N ILE A 170 -15.77 -4.85 7.62
CA ILE A 170 -15.59 -3.40 7.59
C ILE A 170 -14.21 -3.04 7.03
N ALA A 171 -13.16 -3.69 7.52
CA ALA A 171 -11.80 -3.48 7.03
C ALA A 171 -11.70 -3.75 5.52
N LEU A 172 -12.24 -4.87 5.02
CA LEU A 172 -12.23 -5.17 3.59
C LEU A 172 -13.00 -4.11 2.77
N LYS A 173 -14.16 -3.63 3.25
CA LYS A 173 -14.91 -2.55 2.58
C LYS A 173 -14.11 -1.25 2.51
N LEU A 174 -13.42 -0.90 3.60
CA LEU A 174 -12.53 0.27 3.63
C LEU A 174 -11.33 0.09 2.70
N SER A 175 -10.73 -1.10 2.66
CA SER A 175 -9.67 -1.43 1.68
C SER A 175 -10.18 -1.23 0.25
N ILE A 176 -11.37 -1.75 -0.10
CA ILE A 176 -11.95 -1.58 -1.44
C ILE A 176 -12.10 -0.10 -1.78
N LEU A 177 -12.66 0.71 -0.87
CA LEU A 177 -12.83 2.14 -1.08
C LEU A 177 -11.49 2.84 -1.34
N ALA A 178 -10.47 2.55 -0.52
CA ALA A 178 -9.15 3.13 -0.68
C ALA A 178 -8.42 2.65 -1.94
N LEU A 179 -8.58 1.39 -2.34
CA LEU A 179 -8.05 0.84 -3.59
C LEU A 179 -8.68 1.53 -4.80
N VAL A 180 -10.00 1.70 -4.81
CA VAL A 180 -10.71 2.44 -5.87
C VAL A 180 -10.27 3.91 -5.90
N GLY A 181 -10.13 4.56 -4.75
CA GLY A 181 -9.55 5.91 -4.67
C GLY A 181 -8.14 5.96 -5.26
N GLY A 182 -7.30 4.98 -4.95
CA GLY A 182 -5.97 4.83 -5.53
C GLY A 182 -5.99 4.63 -7.04
N MET A 183 -6.92 3.83 -7.56
CA MET A 183 -7.09 3.64 -9.01
C MET A 183 -7.43 4.96 -9.70
N LEU A 184 -8.39 5.71 -9.16
CA LEU A 184 -8.78 7.00 -9.72
C LEU A 184 -7.61 8.00 -9.68
N MET A 185 -6.81 8.00 -8.62
CA MET A 185 -5.61 8.83 -8.50
C MET A 185 -4.53 8.44 -9.52
N ASN A 186 -4.27 7.15 -9.71
CA ASN A 186 -3.34 6.67 -10.73
C ASN A 186 -3.82 7.02 -12.14
N ALA A 187 -5.11 6.89 -12.42
CA ALA A 187 -5.69 7.33 -13.70
C ALA A 187 -5.53 8.84 -13.90
N ASN A 188 -5.79 9.63 -12.85
CA ASN A 188 -5.60 11.08 -12.86
C ASN A 188 -4.14 11.46 -13.16
N PHE A 189 -3.16 10.82 -12.51
CA PHE A 189 -1.74 11.08 -12.76
C PHE A 189 -1.27 10.58 -14.12
N TYR A 190 -1.80 9.45 -14.59
CA TYR A 190 -1.55 8.98 -15.95
C TYR A 190 -2.02 10.00 -16.99
N LEU A 191 -3.25 10.49 -16.86
CA LEU A 191 -3.83 11.47 -17.78
C LEU A 191 -3.08 12.81 -17.71
N ALA A 192 -2.65 13.24 -16.52
CA ALA A 192 -1.92 14.49 -16.33
C ALA A 192 -0.48 14.42 -16.85
N ALA A 193 0.25 13.39 -16.45
CA ALA A 193 1.71 13.35 -16.49
C ALA A 193 2.28 12.08 -17.12
N GLY A 194 1.46 11.11 -17.54
CA GLY A 194 1.93 9.86 -18.16
C GLY A 194 2.75 10.08 -19.44
N TRP A 195 2.57 11.21 -20.12
CA TRP A 195 3.37 11.58 -21.29
C TRP A 195 4.79 12.07 -20.96
N THR A 196 5.07 12.41 -19.69
CA THR A 196 6.36 13.03 -19.29
C THR A 196 7.52 12.04 -19.28
N GLY A 197 7.24 10.74 -19.26
CA GLY A 197 8.26 9.70 -19.41
C GLY A 197 7.72 8.28 -19.16
N PRO A 198 8.44 7.25 -19.62
CA PRO A 198 8.00 5.85 -19.50
C PRO A 198 7.87 5.38 -18.05
N GLY A 199 8.66 5.94 -17.12
CA GLY A 199 8.55 5.63 -15.68
C GLY A 199 7.22 6.09 -15.10
N THR A 200 6.85 7.37 -15.32
CA THR A 200 5.57 7.94 -14.87
C THR A 200 4.39 7.25 -15.56
N HIS A 201 4.50 6.92 -16.84
CA HIS A 201 3.50 6.12 -17.54
C HIS A 201 3.32 4.75 -16.87
N GLY A 202 4.40 3.98 -16.77
CA GLY A 202 4.39 2.60 -16.34
C GLY A 202 3.91 2.42 -14.92
N ILE A 203 4.39 3.25 -13.98
CA ILE A 203 4.03 3.11 -12.57
C ILE A 203 2.53 3.30 -12.33
N ASN A 204 1.92 4.31 -12.96
CA ASN A 204 0.50 4.57 -12.82
C ASN A 204 -0.35 3.43 -13.40
N VAL A 205 0.04 2.87 -14.55
CA VAL A 205 -0.66 1.73 -15.16
C VAL A 205 -0.55 0.47 -14.29
N VAL A 206 0.66 0.16 -13.80
CA VAL A 206 0.90 -1.00 -12.93
C VAL A 206 0.10 -0.87 -11.64
N MET A 207 0.21 0.28 -10.95
CA MET A 207 -0.50 0.50 -9.70
C MET A 207 -2.02 0.46 -9.88
N PHE A 208 -2.55 1.05 -10.97
CA PHE A 208 -3.97 0.98 -11.29
C PHE A 208 -4.45 -0.47 -11.37
N TRP A 209 -3.76 -1.33 -12.11
CA TRP A 209 -4.18 -2.72 -12.29
C TRP A 209 -4.00 -3.57 -11.04
N VAL A 210 -2.90 -3.40 -10.31
CA VAL A 210 -2.68 -4.12 -9.03
C VAL A 210 -3.77 -3.74 -8.03
N GLN A 211 -4.15 -2.47 -7.96
CA GLN A 211 -5.26 -2.01 -7.11
C GLN A 211 -6.60 -2.56 -7.57
N GLY A 212 -6.86 -2.59 -8.88
CA GLY A 212 -8.08 -3.18 -9.44
C GLY A 212 -8.23 -4.67 -9.13
N ILE A 213 -7.14 -5.43 -9.26
CA ILE A 213 -7.11 -6.87 -8.92
C ILE A 213 -7.39 -7.08 -7.43
N LEU A 214 -6.71 -6.33 -6.55
CA LEU A 214 -6.95 -6.42 -5.11
C LEU A 214 -8.38 -6.01 -4.75
N ALA A 215 -8.92 -4.95 -5.35
CA ALA A 215 -10.27 -4.48 -5.10
C ALA A 215 -11.30 -5.55 -5.50
N TYR A 216 -11.10 -6.20 -6.65
CA TYR A 216 -11.94 -7.32 -7.10
C TYR A 216 -11.90 -8.48 -6.11
N ILE A 217 -10.70 -8.91 -5.68
CA ILE A 217 -10.54 -10.02 -4.73
C ILE A 217 -11.23 -9.70 -3.39
N TRP A 218 -11.04 -8.49 -2.87
CA TRP A 218 -11.68 -8.05 -1.63
C TRP A 218 -13.18 -7.93 -1.76
N LEU A 219 -13.69 -7.44 -2.88
CA LEU A 219 -15.13 -7.40 -3.16
C LEU A 219 -15.73 -8.79 -3.17
N TYR A 220 -15.07 -9.73 -3.86
CA TYR A 220 -15.49 -11.13 -3.89
C TYR A 220 -15.53 -11.72 -2.47
N ARG A 221 -14.51 -11.45 -1.65
CA ARG A 221 -14.43 -11.96 -0.27
C ARG A 221 -15.44 -11.34 0.69
N VAL A 222 -15.77 -10.06 0.54
CA VAL A 222 -16.84 -9.41 1.32
C VAL A 222 -18.20 -10.07 1.07
N ASN A 223 -18.42 -10.53 -0.17
CA ASN A 223 -19.69 -11.10 -0.62
C ASN A 223 -19.84 -12.60 -0.38
N GLN A 224 -18.77 -13.33 -0.05
CA GLN A 224 -18.91 -14.72 0.36
C GLN A 224 -19.67 -14.81 1.69
N LYS A 225 -20.84 -15.46 1.66
CA LYS A 225 -21.52 -15.92 2.88
C LYS A 225 -20.64 -16.97 3.55
N ASN A 226 -20.54 -16.92 4.88
CA ASN A 226 -19.79 -17.88 5.68
C ASN A 226 -20.28 -19.31 5.38
N GLN A 227 -19.63 -20.03 4.46
CA GLN A 227 -19.83 -21.47 4.26
C GLN A 227 -19.03 -22.31 5.28
N ILE A 228 -18.43 -21.68 6.28
CA ILE A 228 -17.73 -22.34 7.37
C ILE A 228 -18.72 -22.44 8.54
N ASN A 229 -19.71 -23.33 8.42
CA ASN A 229 -20.54 -23.91 9.48
C ASN A 229 -21.50 -24.97 8.88
N SER A 230 -20.99 -25.84 8.00
CA SER A 230 -21.65 -27.09 7.59
C SER A 230 -20.69 -28.24 7.79
#